data_AF-A0AAD7DNE8-F1
#
_entry.id   AF-A0AAD7DNE8-F1
#
_cell.length_a   1.000
_cell.length_b   1.000
_cell.length_c   1.000
_cell.angle_alpha   90.00
_cell.angle_beta   90.00
_cell.angle_gamma   90.00
#
_symmetry.space_group_name_H-M   'P 1'
#
loop_
_entity.id
_entity.type
_entity.pdbx_description
1 polymer ?
#
loop_
_entity_poly.entity_id
_entity_poly.type
_entity_poly.pdbx_seq_one_letter_code
_entity_poly.pdbx_strand_id
1 'polypeptide(L)' 'ECAERVLHAAQPYPGDGEVPDGRRFLVYSTSETEHVICDNHTDDDVFIRTELLKDPEFDLAAWFTHQRLAAQGIPE' A
#
# COMPACT_ATOMS: atom_id res chain seq x y z
N GLU A 1 5.20 3.56 11.42
CA GLU A 1 5.96 4.63 10.72
C GLU A 1 6.75 4.16 9.49
N CYS A 2 7.32 2.94 9.46
CA CYS A 2 8.07 2.51 8.27
C CYS A 2 7.19 2.20 7.04
N ALA A 3 6.00 1.61 7.21
CA ALA A 3 5.14 1.17 6.11
C ALA A 3 4.70 2.32 5.18
N GLU A 4 4.12 3.40 5.74
CA GLU A 4 3.70 4.58 4.96
C GLU A 4 4.86 5.17 4.16
N ARG A 5 6.05 5.28 4.77
CA ARG A 5 7.24 5.81 4.11
C ARG A 5 7.71 4.95 2.95
N VAL A 6 7.66 3.62 3.10
CA VAL A 6 8.00 2.68 2.01
C VAL A 6 7.03 2.86 0.85
N LEU A 7 5.73 2.91 1.15
CA LEU A 7 4.70 3.12 0.12
C LEU A 7 4.87 4.47 -0.58
N HIS A 8 5.16 5.53 0.18
CA HIS A 8 5.43 6.86 -0.37
C HIS A 8 6.67 6.91 -1.27
N ALA A 9 7.74 6.23 -0.89
CA ALA A 9 9.00 6.23 -1.65
C ALA A 9 8.91 5.41 -2.94
N ALA A 10 7.98 4.46 -3.02
CA ALA A 10 7.78 3.59 -4.18
C ALA A 10 6.85 4.18 -5.24
N GLN A 11 6.26 5.35 -5.00
CA GLN A 11 5.43 6.03 -5.99
C GLN A 11 6.26 6.47 -7.21
N PRO A 12 5.64 6.56 -8.41
CA PRO A 12 4.25 6.22 -8.71
C PRO A 12 4.03 4.71 -8.85
N TYR A 13 2.82 4.27 -8.51
CA TYR A 13 2.32 2.93 -8.76
C TYR A 13 1.68 2.82 -10.16
N PRO A 14 1.57 1.60 -10.72
CA PRO A 14 0.92 1.40 -12.02
C PRO A 14 -0.51 1.95 -12.07
N GLY A 15 -0.80 2.66 -13.17
CA GLY A 15 -2.08 3.33 -13.38
C GLY A 15 -2.22 4.66 -12.64
N ASP A 16 -1.24 5.06 -11.82
CA ASP A 16 -1.20 6.42 -11.30
C ASP A 16 -0.97 7.41 -12.44
N GLY A 17 -1.73 8.50 -12.41
CA GLY A 17 -1.51 9.67 -13.25
C GLY A 17 -0.54 10.63 -12.58
N GLU A 18 -0.96 11.89 -12.47
CA GLU A 18 -0.25 12.87 -11.64
C GLU A 18 -0.51 12.56 -10.17
N VAL A 19 0.54 12.21 -9.45
CA VAL A 19 0.47 11.95 -8.00
C VAL A 19 0.33 13.30 -7.28
N PRO A 20 -0.78 13.56 -6.57
CA PRO A 20 -0.98 14.83 -5.88
C PRO A 20 0.04 15.03 -4.76
N ASP A 21 0.47 16.28 -4.58
CA ASP A 21 1.35 16.69 -3.47
C ASP A 21 0.62 16.47 -2.14
N GLY A 22 1.05 15.47 -1.35
CA GLY A 22 0.43 15.17 -0.06
C GLY A 22 0.67 13.76 0.48
N ARG A 23 0.08 13.47 1.65
CA ARG A 23 0.08 12.13 2.25
C ARG A 23 -1.02 11.26 1.61
N ARG A 24 -0.67 10.64 0.49
CA ARG A 24 -1.44 9.55 -0.13
C ARG A 24 -1.75 8.40 0.82
N PHE A 25 -0.77 7.89 1.56
CA PHE A 25 -0.94 6.67 2.34
C PHE A 25 -1.14 6.95 3.82
N LEU A 26 -2.09 6.25 4.41
CA LEU A 26 -2.26 6.11 5.86
C LEU A 26 -2.25 4.61 6.19
N VAL A 27 -1.44 4.20 7.17
CA VAL A 27 -1.38 2.81 7.61
C VAL A 27 -1.64 2.74 9.11
N TYR A 28 -2.73 2.06 9.49
CA TYR A 28 -3.08 1.88 10.90
C TYR A 28 -3.52 0.44 11.20
N SER A 29 -3.29 0.02 12.44
CA SER A 29 -3.73 -1.29 12.93
C SER A 29 -5.24 -1.28 13.17
N THR A 30 -5.95 -2.27 12.64
CA THR A 30 -7.37 -2.51 12.96
C THR A 30 -7.51 -3.54 14.08
N SER A 31 -6.51 -4.41 14.24
CA SER A 31 -6.40 -5.41 15.31
C SER A 31 -4.94 -5.76 15.59
N GLU A 32 -4.68 -6.73 16.48
CA GLU A 32 -3.32 -7.23 16.74
C GLU A 32 -2.72 -7.92 15.50
N THR A 33 -3.56 -8.49 14.64
CA THR A 33 -3.15 -9.33 13.50
C THR A 33 -3.27 -8.63 12.16
N GLU A 34 -3.89 -7.46 12.10
CA GLU A 34 -4.23 -6.81 10.84
C GLU A 34 -4.04 -5.30 10.87
N HIS A 35 -3.55 -4.78 9.75
CA HIS A 35 -3.48 -3.36 9.43
C HIS A 35 -4.28 -3.09 8.17
N VAL A 36 -4.70 -1.84 8.01
CA VAL A 36 -5.26 -1.34 6.76
C VAL A 36 -4.33 -0.27 6.19
N ILE A 37 -4.18 -0.31 4.88
CA ILE A 37 -3.49 0.69 4.07
C ILE A 37 -4.59 1.44 3.32
N CYS A 38 -4.78 2.70 3.67
CA CYS A 38 -5.68 3.59 2.95
C CYS A 38 -4.90 4.32 1.87
N ASP A 39 -5.34 4.21 0.62
CA ASP A 39 -4.81 4.95 -0.52
C ASP A 39 -5.74 6.11 -0.87
N ASN A 40 -5.44 7.30 -0.35
CA ASN A 40 -6.23 8.52 -0.60
C ASN A 40 -6.18 8.97 -2.07
N HIS A 41 -5.24 8.45 -2.88
CA HIS A 41 -5.22 8.80 -4.30
C HIS A 41 -6.31 8.06 -5.06
N THR A 42 -6.66 6.85 -4.64
CA THR A 42 -7.60 5.98 -5.36
C THR A 42 -8.87 5.70 -4.60
N ASP A 43 -8.98 6.19 -3.36
CA ASP A 43 -10.10 5.95 -2.44
C ASP A 43 -10.33 4.45 -2.18
N ASP A 44 -9.23 3.69 -2.13
CA ASP A 44 -9.23 2.24 -1.88
C ASP A 44 -8.53 1.92 -0.56
N ASP A 45 -9.12 0.95 0.16
CA ASP A 45 -8.56 0.38 1.38
C ASP A 45 -8.09 -1.05 1.11
N VAL A 46 -6.86 -1.35 1.51
CA VAL A 46 -6.27 -2.69 1.39
C VAL A 46 -5.85 -3.21 2.75
N PHE A 47 -6.34 -4.39 3.11
CA PHE A 47 -5.98 -5.07 4.34
C PHE A 47 -4.67 -5.85 4.19
N ILE A 48 -3.83 -5.79 5.21
CA ILE A 48 -2.57 -6.53 5.28
C ILE A 48 -2.36 -7.12 6.66
N ARG A 49 -1.82 -8.34 6.72
CA ARG A 49 -1.48 -8.97 7.99
C ARG A 49 -0.32 -8.26 8.67
N THR A 50 -0.44 -8.04 9.97
CA THR A 50 0.61 -7.45 10.81
C THR A 50 1.93 -8.21 10.71
N GLU A 51 1.88 -9.54 10.55
CA GLU A 51 3.07 -10.38 10.44
C GLU A 51 3.92 -10.04 9.21
N LEU A 52 3.29 -9.73 8.07
CA LEU A 52 3.99 -9.32 6.86
C LEU A 52 4.69 -7.97 7.04
N LEU A 53 4.04 -7.02 7.72
CA LEU A 53 4.66 -5.72 8.03
C LEU A 53 5.82 -5.81 9.03
N LYS A 54 5.92 -6.92 9.78
CA LYS A 54 7.01 -7.18 10.72
C LYS A 54 8.16 -7.98 10.10
N ASP A 55 7.93 -8.58 8.94
CA ASP A 55 8.93 -9.34 8.21
C ASP A 55 9.86 -8.39 7.43
N PRO A 56 11.17 -8.32 7.76
CA PRO A 56 12.11 -7.45 7.06
C PRO A 56 12.40 -7.88 5.61
N GLU A 57 12.11 -9.12 5.25
CA GLU A 57 12.27 -9.62 3.88
C GLU A 57 11.03 -9.34 3.01
N PHE A 58 9.93 -8.90 3.62
CA PHE A 58 8.70 -8.61 2.92
C PHE A 58 8.77 -7.27 2.17
N ASP A 59 8.68 -7.33 0.84
CA ASP A 59 8.60 -6.15 -0.02
C ASP A 59 7.16 -5.61 -0.08
N LEU A 60 6.86 -4.71 0.86
CA LEU A 60 5.56 -4.04 0.94
C LEU A 60 5.21 -3.26 -0.34
N ALA A 61 6.20 -2.64 -0.99
CA ALA A 61 5.96 -1.84 -2.18
C ALA A 61 5.59 -2.71 -3.38
N ALA A 62 6.33 -3.80 -3.59
CA ALA A 62 6.00 -4.77 -4.63
C ALA A 62 4.63 -5.41 -4.37
N TRP A 63 4.38 -5.86 -3.13
CA TRP A 63 3.09 -6.45 -2.77
C TRP A 63 1.92 -5.50 -3.04
N PHE A 64 2.03 -4.22 -2.65
CA PHE A 64 0.98 -3.24 -2.87
C PHE A 64 0.76 -2.96 -4.37
N THR A 65 1.84 -2.98 -5.16
CA THR A 65 1.76 -2.90 -6.63
C THR A 65 0.90 -4.02 -7.22
N HIS A 66 1.10 -5.26 -6.76
CA HIS A 66 0.27 -6.39 -7.20
C HIS A 66 -1.20 -6.22 -6.80
N GLN A 67 -1.48 -5.73 -5.59
CA GLN A 67 -2.86 -5.43 -5.17
C GLN A 67 -3.52 -4.39 -6.09
N ARG A 68 -2.76 -3.35 -6.49
CA ARG A 68 -3.23 -2.31 -7.41
C ARG A 68 -3.52 -2.85 -8.81
N LEU A 69 -2.63 -3.66 -9.36
CA LEU A 69 -2.83 -4.29 -10.67
C LEU A 69 -4.05 -5.21 -10.66
N ALA A 70 -4.21 -6.02 -9.61
CA ALA A 70 -5.35 -6.90 -9.44
C ALA A 70 -6.68 -6.11 -9.34
N ALA A 71 -6.71 -5.01 -8.59
CA ALA A 71 -7.89 -4.14 -8.48
C ALA A 71 -8.29 -3.50 -9.82
N GLN A 72 -7.31 -3.23 -10.69
CA GLN A 72 -7.54 -2.69 -12.05
C GLN A 72 -7.87 -3.78 -13.08
N GLY A 73 -7.84 -5.07 -12.71
CA GLY A 73 -8.05 -6.19 -13.63
C GLY A 73 -6.90 -6.38 -14.63
N ILE A 74 -5.71 -5.86 -14.32
CA ILE A 74 -4.50 -6.04 -15.14
C ILE A 74 -3.79 -7.31 -14.64
N PRO A 75 -3.67 -8.37 -15.46
CA PRO A 75 -2.95 -9.57 -15.06
C PRO A 75 -1.44 -9.31 -14.96
N GLU A 76 -0.80 -9.99 -14.00
CA GLU A 76 0.66 -9.97 -13.75
C GLU A 76 1.50 -10.47 -14.93
#